data_AF-B6GAL6-F1
#
_entry.id   AF-B6GAL6-F1
#
_cell.length_a   1.000
_cell.length_b   1.000
_cell.length_c   1.000
_cell.angle_alpha   90.00
_cell.angle_beta   90.00
_cell.angle_gamma   90.00
#
_symmetry.space_group_name_H-M   'P 1'
#
loop_
_entity.id
_entity.type
_entity.pdbx_description
1 polymer ?
#
loop_
_entity_poly.entity_id
_entity_poly.type
_entity_poly.pdbx_seq_one_letter_code
_entity_poly.pdbx_strand_id
1 'polypeptide(L)'
;MPEKNDREIIDFGLLGALIRHKRQQAGFRRAEDLAAVITELVGYPVSKETLYKVESGRQKPSLELYVSIMRALEPDGDYKFDGLVDMALPNSWSCFLGEEDYDRYAELYPDDREDLAYVKEAARKKKGLIA
;
A
#
# COMPACT_ATOMS: atom_id res chain seq x y z
N MET A 1 42.92 11.98 -2.82
CA MET A 1 41.72 11.26 -2.34
C MET A 1 40.57 11.67 -3.24
N PRO A 2 39.86 10.77 -3.91
CA PRO A 2 38.74 11.18 -4.75
C PRO A 2 37.63 11.73 -3.86
N GLU A 3 37.16 12.94 -4.18
CA GLU A 3 36.01 13.58 -3.55
C GLU A 3 34.81 12.63 -3.65
N LYS A 4 34.21 12.33 -2.50
CA LYS A 4 32.97 11.58 -2.43
C LYS A 4 31.90 12.48 -3.07
N ASN A 5 31.57 12.20 -4.33
CA ASN A 5 30.48 12.84 -5.04
C ASN A 5 29.20 12.35 -4.37
N ASP A 6 28.77 13.01 -3.28
CA ASP A 6 27.52 12.78 -2.55
C ASP A 6 26.31 13.20 -3.41
N ARG A 7 26.26 12.78 -4.67
CA ARG A 7 25.05 12.85 -5.47
C ARG A 7 24.08 11.85 -4.87
N GLU A 8 23.05 12.34 -4.20
CA GLU A 8 21.92 11.51 -3.78
C GLU A 8 21.45 10.69 -4.99
N ILE A 9 21.44 9.36 -4.84
CA ILE A 9 21.03 8.43 -5.90
C ILE A 9 19.55 8.62 -6.25
N ILE A 10 18.77 9.12 -5.30
CA ILE A 10 17.33 9.33 -5.41
C ILE A 10 17.08 10.84 -5.42
N ASP A 11 16.38 11.30 -6.46
CA ASP A 11 15.82 12.65 -6.49
C ASP A 11 14.53 12.68 -5.65
N PHE A 12 14.64 13.15 -4.40
CA PHE A 12 13.48 13.24 -3.49
C PHE A 12 12.47 14.30 -3.90
N GLY A 13 12.87 15.31 -4.68
CA GLY A 13 11.95 16.30 -5.25
C GLY A 13 11.03 15.65 -6.29
N LEU A 14 11.61 14.88 -7.21
CA LEU A 14 10.86 14.11 -8.19
C LEU A 14 9.99 13.04 -7.51
N LEU A 15 10.54 12.30 -6.55
CA LEU A 15 9.78 11.30 -5.79
C LEU A 15 8.55 11.93 -5.11
N GLY A 16 8.74 13.06 -4.41
CA GLY A 16 7.67 13.78 -3.75
C GLY A 16 6.59 14.25 -4.73
N ALA A 17 6.99 14.76 -5.89
CA ALA A 17 6.07 15.17 -6.95
C ALA A 17 5.26 13.99 -7.52
N LEU A 18 5.89 12.82 -7.70
CA LEU A 18 5.22 11.60 -8.14
C LEU A 18 4.20 11.09 -7.11
N ILE A 19 4.56 11.09 -5.82
CA ILE A 19 3.65 10.74 -4.73
C ILE A 19 2.44 11.66 -4.73
N ARG A 20 2.66 12.98 -4.83
CA ARG A 20 1.58 13.97 -4.90
C ARG A 20 0.67 13.75 -6.11
N HIS A 21 1.26 13.48 -7.27
CA HIS A 21 0.50 13.21 -8.48
C HIS A 21 -0.36 11.95 -8.33
N LYS A 22 0.21 10.85 -7.83
CA LYS A 22 -0.52 9.61 -7.55
C LYS A 22 -1.62 9.79 -6.52
N ARG A 23 -1.36 10.54 -5.44
CA ARG A 23 -2.38 10.93 -4.46
C ARG A 23 -3.57 11.63 -5.12
N GLN A 24 -3.31 12.58 -6.02
CA GLN A 24 -4.36 13.28 -6.76
C GLN A 24 -5.13 12.36 -7.71
N GLN A 25 -4.45 11.43 -8.38
CA GLN A 25 -5.07 10.43 -9.24
C GLN A 25 -5.98 9.46 -8.47
N ALA A 26 -5.57 9.09 -7.25
CA ALA A 26 -6.36 8.27 -6.32
C ALA A 26 -7.56 9.02 -5.69
N GLY A 27 -7.79 10.30 -6.05
CA GLY A 27 -8.93 11.09 -5.58
C GLY A 27 -8.70 11.85 -4.28
N PHE A 28 -7.55 11.68 -3.63
CA PHE A 28 -7.22 12.41 -2.40
C PHE A 28 -6.78 13.84 -2.70
N ARG A 29 -7.70 14.80 -2.55
CA ARG A 29 -7.42 16.21 -2.86
C ARG A 29 -6.41 16.82 -1.91
N ARG A 30 -6.48 16.51 -0.60
CA ARG A 30 -5.56 17.02 0.43
C ARG A 30 -4.62 15.93 0.91
N ALA A 31 -3.44 16.32 1.39
CA ALA A 31 -2.51 15.38 2.04
C ALA A 31 -3.09 14.83 3.35
N GLU A 32 -3.98 15.58 4.02
CA GLU A 32 -4.71 15.16 5.22
C GLU A 32 -5.53 13.90 4.97
N ASP A 33 -6.19 13.84 3.80
CA ASP A 33 -7.04 12.71 3.43
C ASP A 33 -6.18 11.44 3.25
N LEU A 34 -5.02 11.56 2.59
CA LEU A 34 -4.08 10.45 2.47
C LEU A 34 -3.46 10.03 3.83
N ALA A 35 -3.14 10.99 4.71
CA ALA A 35 -2.61 10.68 6.03
C ALA A 35 -3.59 9.84 6.86
N ALA A 36 -4.88 10.17 6.81
CA ALA A 36 -5.93 9.41 7.47
C ALA A 36 -6.00 7.98 6.91
N VAL A 37 -5.99 7.82 5.59
CA VAL A 37 -6.03 6.50 4.93
C VAL A 37 -4.80 5.66 5.25
N ILE A 38 -3.60 6.23 5.25
CA ILE A 38 -2.37 5.52 5.66
C ILE A 38 -2.51 5.01 7.10
N THR A 39 -3.06 5.84 7.98
CA THR A 39 -3.24 5.48 9.40
C THR A 39 -4.31 4.39 9.56
N GLU A 40 -5.41 4.45 8.80
CA GLU A 40 -6.52 3.51 8.90
C GLU A 40 -6.24 2.17 8.23
N LEU A 41 -5.71 2.17 7.00
CA LEU A 41 -5.48 0.94 6.22
C LEU A 41 -4.17 0.24 6.59
N VAL A 42 -3.09 1.00 6.78
CA VAL A 42 -1.74 0.44 7.01
C VAL A 42 -1.39 0.43 8.50
N GLY A 43 -2.08 1.21 9.33
CA GLY A 43 -1.76 1.34 10.75
C GLY A 43 -0.53 2.20 11.04
N TYR A 44 0.00 2.93 10.06
CA TYR A 44 1.16 3.79 10.23
C TYR A 44 0.73 5.24 10.54
N PRO A 45 0.93 5.75 11.76
CA PRO A 45 0.50 7.11 12.10
C PRO A 45 1.40 8.15 11.41
N VAL A 46 0.82 8.96 10.54
CA VAL A 46 1.54 10.04 9.84
C VAL A 46 0.75 11.35 9.90
N SER A 47 1.48 12.46 10.12
CA SER A 47 0.87 13.79 10.10
C SER A 47 0.77 14.34 8.67
N LYS A 48 -0.20 15.22 8.44
CA LYS A 48 -0.30 15.96 7.17
C LYS A 48 0.94 16.79 6.87
N GLU A 49 1.57 17.39 7.89
CA GLU A 49 2.78 18.19 7.72
C GLU A 49 3.94 17.33 7.23
N THR A 50 4.07 16.10 7.74
CA THR A 50 5.06 15.13 7.26
C THR A 50 4.83 14.82 5.79
N LEU A 51 3.59 14.50 5.38
CA LEU A 51 3.29 14.23 3.96
C LEU A 51 3.58 15.44 3.07
N TYR A 52 3.21 16.65 3.48
CA TYR A 52 3.53 17.86 2.70
C TYR A 52 5.04 18.07 2.54
N LYS A 53 5.83 17.80 3.58
CA LYS A 53 7.30 17.90 3.49
C LYS A 53 7.89 16.83 2.57
N VAL A 54 7.34 15.61 2.59
CA VAL A 54 7.74 14.53 1.67
C VAL A 54 7.37 14.87 0.23
N GLU A 55 6.13 15.28 -0.02
CA GLU A 55 5.63 15.65 -1.36
C GLU A 55 6.37 16.85 -1.98
N SER A 56 6.92 17.74 -1.14
CA SER A 56 7.72 18.88 -1.59
C SER A 56 9.22 18.58 -1.67
N GLY A 57 9.64 17.33 -1.40
CA GLY A 57 11.06 16.94 -1.38
C GLY A 57 11.87 17.55 -0.24
N ARG A 58 11.24 18.27 0.70
CA ARG A 58 11.91 18.89 1.86
C ARG A 58 12.28 17.89 2.94
N GLN A 59 11.66 16.71 2.91
CA GLN A 59 11.93 15.63 3.84
C GLN A 59 11.98 14.29 3.09
N LYS A 60 13.07 13.54 3.30
CA LYS A 60 13.16 12.16 2.85
C LYS A 60 12.17 11.29 3.66
N PRO A 61 11.32 10.48 3.01
CA PRO A 61 10.50 9.52 3.73
C PRO A 61 11.38 8.42 4.36
N SER A 62 11.00 7.96 5.55
CA SER A 62 11.57 6.70 6.06
C SER A 62 11.10 5.54 5.19
N LEU A 63 11.75 4.38 5.30
CA LEU A 63 11.33 3.20 4.53
C LEU A 63 9.91 2.78 4.91
N GLU A 64 9.56 2.82 6.21
CA GLU A 64 8.21 2.45 6.65
C GLU A 64 7.16 3.40 6.08
N LEU A 65 7.42 4.71 6.11
CA LEU A 65 6.51 5.70 5.53
C LEU A 65 6.38 5.52 4.02
N TYR A 66 7.48 5.25 3.31
CA TYR A 66 7.45 5.02 1.87
C TYR A 66 6.58 3.81 1.52
N VAL A 67 6.83 2.66 2.16
CA VAL A 67 6.01 1.45 1.94
C VAL A 67 4.55 1.69 2.30
N SER A 68 4.28 2.42 3.38
CA SER A 68 2.91 2.75 3.80
C SER A 68 2.19 3.64 2.79
N ILE A 69 2.87 4.62 2.21
CA ILE A 69 2.32 5.46 1.13
C ILE A 69 2.00 4.59 -0.09
N MET A 70 2.90 3.70 -0.50
CA MET A 70 2.68 2.82 -1.64
C MET A 70 1.46 1.91 -1.41
N ARG A 71 1.36 1.28 -0.24
CA ARG A 71 0.21 0.43 0.13
C ARG A 71 -1.10 1.19 0.27
N ALA A 72 -1.08 2.45 0.68
CA ALA A 72 -2.29 3.26 0.74
C ALA A 72 -2.75 3.77 -0.64
N LEU A 73 -1.81 3.99 -1.57
CA LEU A 73 -2.13 4.50 -2.91
C LEU A 73 -2.46 3.40 -3.91
N GLU A 74 -1.81 2.25 -3.82
CA GLU A 74 -2.07 1.08 -4.65
C GLU A 74 -2.04 -0.16 -3.73
N PRO A 75 -3.15 -0.47 -3.04
CA PRO A 75 -3.22 -1.58 -2.09
C PRO A 75 -2.93 -2.93 -2.74
N ASP A 76 -3.44 -3.14 -3.94
CA ASP A 76 -3.25 -4.34 -4.77
C ASP A 76 -2.01 -4.27 -5.67
N GLY A 77 -1.12 -3.30 -5.40
CA GLY A 77 0.13 -3.18 -6.12
C GLY A 77 1.02 -4.41 -5.90
N ASP A 78 1.44 -5.04 -7.00
CA ASP A 78 2.46 -6.09 -6.99
C ASP A 78 3.85 -5.45 -6.91
N TYR A 79 4.32 -5.25 -5.69
CA TYR A 79 5.61 -4.64 -5.46
C TYR A 79 6.72 -5.68 -5.39
N LYS A 80 7.86 -5.38 -6.02
CA LYS A 80 9.03 -6.27 -5.99
C LYS A 80 9.53 -6.62 -4.59
N PHE A 81 9.24 -5.79 -3.59
CA PHE A 81 9.60 -6.06 -2.20
C PHE A 81 8.64 -7.04 -1.51
N ASP A 82 7.48 -7.35 -2.09
CA ASP A 82 6.50 -8.26 -1.50
C ASP A 82 7.03 -9.68 -1.44
N GLY A 83 7.73 -10.14 -2.48
CA GLY A 83 8.42 -11.42 -2.44
C GLY A 83 9.47 -11.51 -1.32
N LEU A 84 10.10 -10.39 -0.92
CA LEU A 84 11.01 -10.38 0.23
C LEU A 84 10.26 -10.43 1.56
N VAL A 85 9.12 -9.73 1.65
CA VAL A 85 8.23 -9.78 2.81
C VAL A 85 7.70 -11.20 2.99
N ASP A 86 7.16 -11.82 1.94
CA ASP A 86 6.62 -13.17 1.97
C ASP A 86 7.64 -14.22 2.42
N MET A 87 8.90 -14.08 2.00
CA MET A 87 9.99 -14.95 2.47
C MET A 87 10.34 -14.75 3.94
N ALA A 88 10.09 -13.56 4.49
CA ALA A 88 10.39 -13.21 5.88
C ALA A 88 9.24 -13.53 6.84
N LEU A 89 8.02 -13.69 6.33
CA LEU A 89 6.85 -14.02 7.14
C LEU A 89 6.78 -15.53 7.39
N PRO A 90 6.39 -15.96 8.61
CA PRO A 90 6.04 -17.35 8.84
C PRO A 90 4.93 -17.82 7.88
N ASN A 91 5.01 -19.06 7.39
CA ASN A 91 3.96 -19.65 6.54
C ASN A 91 2.56 -19.65 7.18
N SER A 92 2.46 -19.49 8.51
CA SER A 92 1.17 -19.37 9.20
C SER A 92 0.54 -17.98 9.04
N TRP A 93 1.30 -16.96 8.67
CA TRP A 93 0.83 -15.58 8.51
C TRP A 93 0.28 -15.30 7.10
N SER A 94 0.62 -16.14 6.12
CA SER A 94 -0.08 -16.18 4.83
C SER A 94 -1.44 -16.87 4.92
N CYS A 95 -1.81 -17.40 6.09
CA CYS A 95 -3.18 -17.80 6.39
C CYS A 95 -3.97 -16.56 6.86
N PHE A 96 -5.10 -16.29 6.19
CA PHE A 96 -6.01 -15.22 6.59
C PHE A 96 -6.51 -15.45 8.03
N LEU A 97 -6.31 -14.46 8.92
CA LEU A 97 -6.62 -14.57 10.36
C LEU A 97 -8.05 -14.08 10.74
N GLY A 98 -8.87 -13.68 9.77
CA GLY A 98 -10.27 -13.26 10.00
C GLY A 98 -11.29 -14.29 9.49
N GLU A 99 -12.49 -14.31 10.08
CA GLU A 99 -13.67 -14.64 9.28
C GLU A 99 -13.72 -13.58 8.17
N GLU A 100 -13.71 -14.01 6.91
CA GLU A 100 -13.76 -13.10 5.78
C GLU A 100 -15.07 -12.28 5.88
N ASP A 101 -14.97 -11.04 6.37
CA ASP A 101 -16.04 -10.04 6.28
C ASP A 101 -16.08 -9.52 4.84
N TYR A 102 -16.49 -10.42 3.96
CA TYR A 102 -16.62 -10.19 2.53
C TYR A 102 -17.56 -9.05 2.21
N ASP A 103 -18.52 -8.77 3.10
CA ASP A 103 -19.48 -7.70 2.92
C ASP A 103 -18.76 -6.34 3.03
N ARG A 104 -17.91 -6.16 4.04
CA ARG A 104 -17.10 -4.94 4.17
C ARG A 104 -16.06 -4.78 3.06
N TYR A 105 -15.42 -5.87 2.62
CA TYR A 105 -14.48 -5.82 1.51
C TYR A 105 -15.17 -5.42 0.19
N ALA A 106 -16.33 -6.00 -0.10
CA ALA A 106 -17.12 -5.67 -1.29
C ALA A 106 -17.74 -4.26 -1.27
N GLU A 107 -17.94 -3.68 -0.09
CA GLU A 107 -18.33 -2.27 0.08
C GLU A 107 -17.18 -1.29 -0.22
N LEU A 108 -15.95 -1.64 0.19
CA LEU A 108 -14.77 -0.80 -0.03
C LEU A 108 -14.24 -0.87 -1.47
N TYR A 109 -14.41 -2.03 -2.12
CA TYR A 109 -13.90 -2.30 -3.47
C TYR A 109 -14.99 -2.90 -4.36
N PRO A 110 -15.94 -2.07 -4.84
CA PRO A 110 -17.13 -2.55 -5.56
C PRO A 110 -16.84 -3.10 -6.96
N ASP A 111 -15.67 -2.83 -7.53
CA ASP A 111 -15.28 -3.24 -8.88
C ASP A 111 -14.68 -4.67 -8.92
N ASP A 112 -14.24 -5.23 -7.79
CA ASP A 112 -13.59 -6.57 -7.71
C ASP A 112 -14.59 -7.73 -7.53
N ARG A 113 -15.87 -7.50 -7.87
CA ARG A 113 -16.95 -8.49 -7.66
C ARG A 113 -16.79 -9.77 -8.49
N GLU A 114 -16.16 -9.69 -9.65
CA GLU A 114 -15.91 -10.86 -10.50
C GLU A 114 -14.83 -11.78 -9.89
N ASP A 115 -13.79 -11.19 -9.28
CA ASP A 115 -12.74 -11.94 -8.60
C ASP A 115 -13.25 -12.60 -7.31
N LEU A 116 -14.16 -11.92 -6.59
CA LEU A 116 -14.85 -12.48 -5.43
C LEU A 116 -15.70 -13.72 -5.75
N ALA A 117 -16.30 -13.79 -6.95
CA ALA A 117 -17.05 -14.97 -7.38
C ALA A 117 -16.12 -16.16 -7.66
N TYR A 118 -14.96 -15.91 -8.28
CA TYR A 118 -13.94 -16.92 -8.55
C TYR A 118 -13.34 -17.48 -7.25
N VAL A 119 -13.01 -16.62 -6.29
CA VAL A 119 -12.48 -17.02 -4.98
C VAL A 119 -13.50 -17.87 -4.20
N LYS A 120 -14.79 -17.50 -4.23
CA LYS A 120 -15.87 -18.29 -3.61
C LYS A 120 -16.03 -19.67 -4.25
N GLU A 121 -15.90 -19.78 -5.57
CA GLU A 121 -15.98 -21.06 -6.27
C GLU A 121 -14.77 -21.96 -5.95
N ALA A 122 -13.56 -21.39 -5.95
CA ALA A 122 -12.33 -22.08 -5.57
C ALA A 122 -12.37 -22.58 -4.11
N ALA A 123 -12.89 -21.77 -3.19
CA ALA A 123 -13.08 -22.15 -1.79
C ALA A 123 -14.11 -23.29 -1.61
N ARG A 124 -15.19 -23.30 -2.40
CA ARG A 124 -16.21 -24.37 -2.40
C ARG A 124 -15.67 -25.69 -2.95
N LYS A 125 -14.87 -25.63 -4.03
CA LYS A 125 -14.15 -26.80 -4.58
C LYS A 125 -13.14 -27.36 -3.57
N LYS A 126 -12.36 -26.50 -2.91
CA LYS A 126 -11.38 -26.92 -1.89
C LYS A 126 -12.01 -27.56 -0.64
N LYS A 127 -13.26 -27.21 -0.33
CA LYS A 127 -14.06 -27.82 0.76
C LYS A 127 -14.87 -29.05 0.31
N GLY A 128 -14.77 -29.50 -0.95
CA GLY A 128 -15.46 -30.68 -1.46
C GLY A 128 -16.98 -30.54 -1.56
N LEU A 129 -17.50 -29.31 -1.60
CA LEU A 129 -18.94 -29.01 -1.61
C LEU A 129 -19.55 -28.97 -3.02
N ILE A 130 -18.73 -29.00 -4.06
CA ILE A 130 -19.14 -29.07 -5.47
C ILE A 130 -18.20 -30.07 -6.15
N ALA A 131 -18.78 -31.09 -6.78
CA ALA A 131 -18.08 -32.10 -7.58
C ALA A 131 -17.68 -31.55 -8.95
#